data_AF-A0ABD4S9L7-F1
#
_entry.id   AF-A0ABD4S9L7-F1
#
_cell.length_a   1.000
_cell.length_b   1.000
_cell.length_c   1.000
_cell.angle_alpha   90.00
_cell.angle_beta   90.00
_cell.angle_gamma   90.00
#
_symmetry.space_group_name_H-M   'P 1'
#
loop_
_entity.id
_entity.type
_entity.pdbx_description
1 polymer ?
#
loop_
_entity_poly.entity_id
_entity_poly.type
_entity_poly.pdbx_seq_one_letter_code
_entity_poly.pdbx_strand_id
1 'polypeptide(L)'
;MRSNELLQIDKKDMQVKRIWTFAVSNGKRENNRYFLNADVIDDNTMLALFHSKSKHRFEIWKITRTGNSFKVKEAATTDGDLISNSSQVQGFTYNVAHKCYYIAFNDYLFKIDAKSNLVNYYHFNAKREVEGLASYKSKIYIAMNKRAEVFDSNMAKQPQEQALKK
;
A
#
# COMPACT_ATOMS: atom_id res chain seq x y z
N MET A 1 -16.20 -10.43 -11.95
CA MET A 1 -16.08 -8.95 -11.95
C MET A 1 -14.83 -8.60 -11.16
N ARG A 2 -13.99 -7.63 -11.55
CA ARG A 2 -12.98 -7.08 -10.61
C ARG A 2 -13.60 -5.81 -10.03
N SER A 3 -14.02 -5.90 -8.79
CA SER A 3 -14.63 -4.83 -8.00
C SER A 3 -13.80 -4.64 -6.74
N ASN A 4 -13.85 -3.44 -6.18
CA ASN A 4 -13.27 -3.12 -4.89
C ASN A 4 -14.39 -3.12 -3.85
N GLU A 5 -14.05 -3.43 -2.61
CA GLU A 5 -14.98 -3.44 -1.48
C GLU A 5 -14.50 -2.46 -0.41
N LEU A 6 -15.43 -1.68 0.14
CA LEU A 6 -15.18 -0.81 1.27
C LEU A 6 -16.06 -1.26 2.43
N LEU A 7 -15.42 -1.65 3.54
CA LEU A 7 -16.06 -2.03 4.78
C LEU A 7 -16.04 -0.87 5.77
N GLN A 8 -17.20 -0.44 6.25
CA GLN A 8 -17.30 0.48 7.37
C GLN A 8 -17.65 -0.29 8.64
N ILE A 9 -16.83 -0.08 9.67
CA ILE A 9 -17.03 -0.62 11.02
C ILE A 9 -17.55 0.51 11.91
N ASP A 10 -18.60 0.25 12.70
CA ASP A 10 -19.01 1.16 13.75
C ASP A 10 -18.02 1.06 14.92
N LYS A 11 -17.44 2.20 15.32
CA LYS A 11 -16.43 2.22 16.39
C LYS A 11 -17.00 1.93 17.78
N LYS A 12 -18.32 2.02 17.97
CA LYS A 12 -18.95 1.82 19.27
C LYS A 12 -19.00 0.35 19.68
N ASP A 13 -19.35 -0.51 18.73
CA ASP A 13 -19.59 -1.94 18.96
C ASP A 13 -18.71 -2.85 18.09
N MET A 14 -17.88 -2.25 17.23
CA MET A 14 -16.99 -2.93 16.29
C MET A 14 -17.73 -3.80 15.25
N GLN A 15 -19.02 -3.56 15.04
CA GLN A 15 -19.81 -4.28 14.05
C GLN A 15 -19.71 -3.68 12.66
N VAL A 16 -19.97 -4.51 11.65
CA VAL A 16 -20.09 -4.05 10.27
C VAL A 16 -21.32 -3.17 10.12
N LYS A 17 -21.09 -1.89 9.85
CA LYS A 17 -22.15 -0.91 9.62
C LYS A 17 -22.64 -0.93 8.17
N ARG A 18 -21.70 -1.06 7.22
CA ARG A 18 -22.00 -1.05 5.79
C ARG A 18 -20.86 -1.66 4.97
N ILE A 19 -21.23 -2.28 3.86
CA ILE A 19 -20.32 -2.72 2.80
C ILE A 19 -20.75 -2.01 1.52
N TRP A 20 -19.78 -1.47 0.79
CA TRP A 20 -19.99 -1.01 -0.58
C TRP A 20 -19.13 -1.80 -1.54
N THR A 21 -19.70 -2.14 -2.69
CA THR A 21 -18.96 -2.68 -3.84
C THR A 21 -18.94 -1.62 -4.93
N PHE A 22 -17.75 -1.30 -5.44
CA PHE A 22 -17.59 -0.30 -6.49
C PHE A 22 -16.51 -0.71 -7.49
N ALA A 23 -16.64 -0.23 -8.72
CA ALA A 23 -15.65 -0.45 -9.77
C ALA A 23 -14.99 0.89 -10.15
N VAL A 24 -13.69 0.85 -10.39
CA VAL A 24 -12.95 1.97 -10.98
C VAL A 24 -12.59 1.57 -12.40
N SER A 25 -13.41 2.01 -13.36
CA SER A 25 -13.27 1.68 -14.77
C SER A 25 -12.53 2.78 -15.51
N ASN A 26 -11.68 2.36 -16.47
CA ASN A 26 -11.14 3.23 -17.50
C ASN A 26 -11.50 2.66 -18.89
N GLY A 27 -12.82 2.52 -19.13
CA GLY A 27 -13.38 1.93 -20.33
C GLY A 27 -13.56 0.41 -20.21
N LYS A 28 -12.83 -0.37 -21.03
CA LYS A 28 -12.98 -1.82 -21.08
C LYS A 28 -12.68 -2.48 -19.71
N ARG A 29 -13.33 -3.62 -19.45
CA ARG A 29 -13.31 -4.31 -18.15
C ARG A 29 -11.91 -4.73 -17.71
N GLU A 30 -11.05 -5.13 -18.64
CA GLU A 30 -9.65 -5.48 -18.42
C GLU A 30 -8.82 -4.29 -17.89
N ASN A 31 -9.29 -3.06 -18.09
CA ASN A 31 -8.66 -1.84 -17.61
C ASN A 31 -9.17 -1.40 -16.24
N ASN A 32 -10.08 -2.15 -15.61
CA ASN A 32 -10.55 -1.81 -14.28
C ASN A 32 -9.39 -1.83 -13.28
N ARG A 33 -9.32 -0.80 -12.42
CA ARG A 33 -8.36 -0.73 -11.33
C ARG A 33 -8.86 -1.53 -10.14
N TYR A 34 -8.05 -2.52 -9.75
CA TYR A 34 -8.21 -3.29 -8.53
C TYR A 34 -7.08 -2.91 -7.59
N PHE A 35 -7.42 -2.37 -6.43
CA PHE A 35 -6.45 -1.79 -5.52
C PHE A 35 -6.07 -2.77 -4.43
N LEU A 36 -4.75 -2.94 -4.23
CA LEU A 36 -4.20 -3.72 -3.12
C LEU A 36 -3.72 -2.82 -1.96
N ASN A 37 -3.71 -1.51 -2.19
CA ASN A 37 -3.21 -0.52 -1.25
C ASN A 37 -4.10 0.72 -1.33
N ALA A 38 -4.58 1.19 -0.19
CA ALA A 38 -5.45 2.36 -0.08
C ALA A 38 -5.33 3.01 1.30
N ASP A 39 -5.70 4.28 1.37
CA ASP A 39 -5.74 5.08 2.59
C ASP A 39 -7.06 5.88 2.65
N VAL A 40 -7.79 5.76 3.76
CA VAL A 40 -9.05 6.48 3.98
C VAL A 40 -8.74 7.75 4.76
N ILE A 41 -8.77 8.87 4.06
CA ILE A 41 -8.25 10.14 4.60
C ILE A 41 -9.32 11.02 5.26
N ASP A 42 -10.60 10.74 4.97
CA ASP A 42 -11.76 11.32 5.65
C ASP A 42 -13.01 10.41 5.45
N ASP A 43 -14.16 10.81 6.00
CA ASP A 43 -15.42 10.04 5.98
C ASP A 43 -15.96 9.68 4.58
N ASN A 44 -15.50 10.40 3.55
CA ASN A 44 -15.99 10.30 2.20
C ASN A 44 -14.88 10.09 1.17
N THR A 45 -13.61 10.22 1.54
CA THR A 45 -12.48 10.20 0.61
C THR A 45 -11.51 9.08 0.93
N MET A 46 -11.26 8.27 -0.08
CA MET A 46 -10.18 7.30 -0.11
C MET A 46 -9.20 7.65 -1.23
N LEU A 47 -7.93 7.40 -0.97
CA LEU A 47 -6.88 7.37 -1.98
C LEU A 47 -6.46 5.92 -2.17
N ALA A 48 -6.26 5.49 -3.42
CA ALA A 48 -5.88 4.12 -3.72
C ALA A 48 -4.73 4.08 -4.71
N LEU A 49 -3.83 3.13 -4.52
CA LEU A 49 -2.61 2.98 -5.30
C LEU A 49 -2.73 1.77 -6.23
N PHE A 50 -2.44 1.99 -7.51
CA PHE A 50 -2.42 0.95 -8.53
C PHE A 50 -1.08 0.96 -9.28
N HIS A 51 -0.44 -0.20 -9.41
CA HIS A 51 0.74 -0.33 -10.26
C HIS A 51 0.34 -0.70 -11.69
N SER A 52 0.46 0.24 -12.61
CA SER A 52 0.19 0.01 -14.02
C SER A 52 1.45 -0.54 -14.71
N LYS A 53 1.65 -1.86 -14.62
CA LYS A 53 2.80 -2.56 -15.22
C LYS A 53 3.02 -2.23 -16.70
N SER A 54 1.94 -2.14 -17.49
CA SER A 54 2.04 -1.84 -18.93
C SER A 54 2.43 -0.39 -19.24
N LYS A 55 2.30 0.52 -18.27
CA LYS A 55 2.68 1.94 -18.41
C LYS A 55 3.91 2.29 -17.57
N HIS A 56 4.53 1.32 -16.90
CA HIS A 56 5.66 1.52 -16.01
C HIS A 56 5.46 2.69 -15.04
N ARG A 57 4.35 2.69 -14.30
CA ARG A 57 4.04 3.76 -13.34
C ARG A 57 3.10 3.31 -12.25
N PHE A 58 3.16 4.01 -11.12
CA PHE A 58 2.15 3.97 -10.08
C PHE A 58 1.09 5.05 -10.35
N GLU A 59 -0.17 4.69 -10.25
CA GLU A 59 -1.33 5.57 -10.39
C GLU A 59 -2.00 5.72 -9.03
N ILE A 60 -2.21 6.97 -8.61
CA ILE A 60 -2.88 7.31 -7.36
C ILE A 60 -4.27 7.82 -7.72
N TRP A 61 -5.29 7.15 -7.19
CA TRP A 61 -6.68 7.41 -7.51
C TRP A 61 -7.40 8.01 -6.31
N LYS A 62 -8.05 9.16 -6.51
CA LYS A 62 -8.97 9.75 -5.54
C LYS A 62 -10.37 9.23 -5.78
N ILE A 63 -10.95 8.65 -4.75
CA ILE A 63 -12.28 8.05 -4.73
C ILE A 63 -13.09 8.80 -3.68
N THR A 64 -14.09 9.57 -4.13
CA THR A 64 -15.01 10.31 -3.25
C THR A 64 -16.38 9.66 -3.28
N ARG A 65 -16.91 9.32 -2.10
CA ARG A 65 -18.22 8.70 -1.91
C ARG A 65 -19.28 9.74 -1.57
N THR A 66 -20.43 9.63 -2.23
CA THR A 66 -21.66 10.36 -1.88
C THR A 66 -22.80 9.36 -1.77
N GLY A 67 -23.22 9.03 -0.54
CA GLY A 67 -24.19 7.96 -0.31
C GLY A 67 -23.67 6.60 -0.77
N ASN A 68 -24.29 6.03 -1.81
CA ASN A 68 -23.90 4.77 -2.45
C ASN A 68 -23.16 4.97 -3.78
N SER A 69 -22.91 6.22 -4.17
CA SER A 69 -22.23 6.56 -5.41
C SER A 69 -20.77 6.90 -5.16
N PHE A 70 -19.90 6.55 -6.12
CA PHE A 70 -18.47 6.79 -6.06
C PHE A 70 -18.03 7.62 -7.27
N LYS A 71 -17.37 8.75 -7.01
CA LYS A 71 -16.69 9.57 -8.01
C LYS A 71 -15.20 9.28 -7.97
N VAL A 72 -14.62 9.01 -9.12
CA VAL A 72 -13.22 8.59 -9.28
C VAL A 72 -12.45 9.54 -10.16
N LYS A 73 -11.20 9.81 -9.79
CA LYS A 73 -10.25 10.62 -10.57
C LYS A 73 -8.81 10.16 -10.32
N GLU A 74 -8.01 10.03 -11.38
CA GLU A 74 -6.55 9.90 -11.25
C GLU A 74 -6.00 11.21 -10.66
N ALA A 75 -5.42 11.14 -9.48
CA ALA A 75 -4.98 12.28 -8.68
C ALA A 75 -3.50 12.61 -8.89
N ALA A 76 -2.67 11.59 -9.04
CA ALA A 76 -1.24 11.72 -9.32
C ALA A 76 -0.71 10.41 -9.93
N THR A 77 0.46 10.48 -10.55
CA THR A 77 1.19 9.31 -11.07
C THR A 77 2.67 9.43 -10.75
N THR A 78 3.41 8.33 -10.77
CA THR A 78 4.87 8.40 -10.82
C THR A 78 5.34 8.48 -12.27
N ASP A 79 6.52 9.06 -12.48
CA ASP A 79 7.24 9.00 -13.74
C ASP A 79 8.19 7.79 -13.69
N GLY A 80 7.69 6.62 -14.12
CA GLY A 80 8.44 5.36 -14.02
C GLY A 80 8.05 4.48 -12.83
N ASP A 81 8.62 3.27 -12.83
CA ASP A 81 8.60 2.35 -11.71
C ASP A 81 9.52 2.88 -10.59
N LEU A 82 9.11 2.75 -9.33
CA LEU A 82 9.89 3.22 -8.17
C LEU A 82 11.03 2.26 -7.79
N ILE A 83 10.89 0.98 -8.13
CA ILE A 83 11.83 -0.10 -7.83
C ILE A 83 11.89 -1.08 -9.02
N SER A 84 13.03 -1.74 -9.23
CA SER A 84 13.25 -2.66 -10.35
C SER A 84 13.21 -4.15 -9.97
N ASN A 85 13.25 -4.48 -8.68
CA ASN A 85 13.37 -5.85 -8.17
C ASN A 85 12.05 -6.61 -8.05
N SER A 86 10.96 -6.11 -8.65
CA SER A 86 9.60 -6.69 -8.55
C SER A 86 9.04 -6.80 -7.12
N SER A 87 9.62 -6.07 -6.14
CA SER A 87 9.05 -6.03 -4.79
C SER A 87 7.62 -5.47 -4.80
N GLN A 88 6.79 -5.97 -3.89
CA GLN A 88 5.41 -5.55 -3.75
C GLN A 88 5.34 -4.28 -2.89
N VAL A 89 4.34 -3.45 -3.16
CA VAL A 89 4.06 -2.31 -2.26
C VAL A 89 3.67 -2.86 -0.89
N GLN A 90 4.43 -2.49 0.12
CA GLN A 90 4.22 -2.88 1.52
C GLN A 90 3.45 -1.82 2.33
N GLY A 91 3.33 -0.60 1.79
CA GLY A 91 2.47 0.40 2.39
C GLY A 91 2.24 1.60 1.50
N PHE A 92 1.09 2.23 1.71
CA PHE A 92 0.67 3.45 1.04
C PHE A 92 -0.08 4.34 2.03
N THR A 93 0.27 5.62 2.09
CA THR A 93 -0.49 6.60 2.89
C THR A 93 -0.38 8.00 2.29
N TYR A 94 -1.32 8.87 2.65
CA TYR A 94 -1.32 10.28 2.30
C TYR A 94 -1.16 11.15 3.53
N ASN A 95 -0.23 12.10 3.49
CA ASN A 95 -0.09 13.11 4.52
C ASN A 95 -0.90 14.37 4.18
N VAL A 96 -1.98 14.61 4.93
CA VAL A 96 -2.87 15.76 4.70
C VAL A 96 -2.18 17.10 4.94
N ALA A 97 -1.28 17.20 5.92
CA ALA A 97 -0.59 18.45 6.24
C ALA A 97 0.39 18.89 5.14
N HIS A 98 1.11 17.92 4.56
CA HIS A 98 2.13 18.16 3.54
C HIS A 98 1.62 17.98 2.11
N LYS A 99 0.38 17.50 1.94
CA LYS A 99 -0.27 17.22 0.66
C LYS A 99 0.58 16.33 -0.25
N CYS A 100 1.10 15.24 0.30
CA CYS A 100 1.98 14.31 -0.39
C CYS A 100 1.63 12.85 -0.06
N TYR A 101 2.01 11.97 -0.97
CA TYR A 101 1.82 10.54 -0.89
C TYR A 101 3.13 9.86 -0.50
N TYR A 102 3.01 8.76 0.22
CA TYR A 102 4.11 7.90 0.59
C TYR A 102 3.84 6.48 0.11
N ILE A 103 4.82 5.88 -0.54
CA ILE A 103 4.78 4.51 -1.05
C ILE A 103 6.03 3.79 -0.52
N ALA A 104 5.86 2.64 0.11
CA ALA A 104 6.97 1.87 0.68
C ALA A 104 7.14 0.51 0.03
N PHE A 105 8.41 0.10 -0.07
CA PHE A 105 8.87 -1.20 -0.57
C PHE A 105 10.09 -1.62 0.23
N ASN A 106 10.10 -2.83 0.79
CA ASN A 106 11.18 -3.35 1.64
C ASN A 106 11.63 -2.32 2.68
N ASP A 107 12.81 -1.74 2.50
CA ASP A 107 13.41 -0.71 3.34
C ASP A 107 13.47 0.68 2.69
N TYR A 108 12.67 0.89 1.65
CA TYR A 108 12.52 2.15 0.93
C TYR A 108 11.18 2.85 1.23
N LEU A 109 11.23 4.18 1.29
CA LEU A 109 10.05 5.04 1.35
C LEU A 109 10.18 6.16 0.31
N PHE A 110 9.25 6.19 -0.64
CA PHE A 110 9.18 7.22 -1.68
C PHE A 110 8.15 8.27 -1.30
N LYS A 111 8.48 9.56 -1.50
CA LYS A 111 7.60 10.70 -1.26
C LYS A 111 7.22 11.34 -2.60
N ILE A 112 5.94 11.28 -2.95
CA ILE A 112 5.40 11.87 -4.18
C ILE A 112 4.54 13.08 -3.81
N ASP A 113 4.71 14.22 -4.48
CA ASP A 113 3.82 15.37 -4.26
C ASP A 113 2.49 15.25 -5.03
N ALA A 114 1.55 16.15 -4.73
CA ALA A 114 0.28 16.25 -5.43
C ALA A 114 0.40 16.61 -6.92
N LYS A 115 1.59 16.97 -7.41
CA LYS A 115 1.88 17.32 -8.81
C LYS A 115 2.58 16.17 -9.55
N SER A 116 2.60 14.96 -9.00
CA SER A 116 3.22 13.76 -9.60
C SER A 116 4.75 13.75 -9.58
N ASN A 117 5.41 14.61 -8.80
CA ASN A 117 6.86 14.60 -8.71
C ASN A 117 7.33 13.66 -7.59
N LEU A 118 8.36 12.86 -7.87
CA LEU A 118 9.17 12.24 -6.83
C LEU A 118 9.99 13.33 -6.13
N VAL A 119 9.58 13.72 -4.93
CA VAL A 119 10.22 14.80 -4.17
C VAL A 119 11.42 14.29 -3.38
N ASN A 120 11.32 13.07 -2.84
CA ASN A 120 12.40 12.45 -2.09
C ASN A 120 12.19 10.94 -2.02
N TYR A 121 13.26 10.21 -1.71
CA TYR A 121 13.18 8.84 -1.22
C TYR A 121 14.10 8.64 -0.02
N TYR A 122 13.75 7.71 0.84
CA TYR A 122 14.53 7.32 2.01
C TYR A 122 14.83 5.84 1.91
N HIS A 123 16.06 5.47 2.27
CA HIS A 123 16.47 4.09 2.43
C HIS A 123 16.86 3.87 3.89
N PHE A 124 16.20 2.93 4.56
CA PHE A 124 16.42 2.65 5.98
C PHE A 124 17.33 1.42 6.13
N ASN A 125 18.51 1.57 6.72
CA ASN A 125 19.34 0.40 7.04
C ASN A 125 18.89 -0.28 8.34
N ALA A 126 17.63 -0.73 8.38
CA ALA A 126 17.02 -1.35 9.56
C ALA A 126 17.22 -2.87 9.61
N LYS A 127 17.73 -3.48 8.52
CA LYS A 127 17.74 -4.95 8.30
C LYS A 127 16.36 -5.60 8.53
N ARG A 128 15.32 -4.82 8.24
CA ARG A 128 13.90 -5.10 8.47
C ARG A 128 13.12 -4.53 7.30
N GLU A 129 11.99 -5.13 7.00
CA GLU A 129 11.08 -4.70 5.93
C GLU A 129 9.92 -3.89 6.50
N VAL A 130 9.36 -3.00 5.68
CA VAL A 130 8.14 -2.25 5.99
C VAL A 130 6.94 -3.20 5.96
N GLU A 131 6.00 -3.04 6.89
CA GLU A 131 4.77 -3.83 7.00
C GLU A 131 3.51 -2.95 6.98
N GLY A 132 3.70 -1.67 6.71
CA GLY A 132 2.60 -0.71 6.64
C GLY A 132 3.05 0.71 6.89
N LEU A 133 2.23 1.64 6.43
CA LEU A 133 2.39 3.08 6.63
C LEU A 133 1.12 3.65 7.23
N ALA A 134 1.28 4.68 8.04
CA ALA A 134 0.19 5.55 8.46
C ALA A 134 0.68 7.01 8.51
N SER A 135 -0.21 7.94 8.24
CA SER A 135 0.04 9.36 8.46
C SER A 135 -0.87 9.88 9.57
N TYR A 136 -0.34 10.79 10.38
CA TYR A 136 -1.17 11.56 11.32
C TYR A 136 -0.56 12.95 11.51
N LYS A 137 -1.38 13.98 11.24
CA LYS A 137 -0.93 15.38 11.17
C LYS A 137 0.26 15.50 10.19
N SER A 138 1.37 16.09 10.62
CA SER A 138 2.59 16.26 9.83
C SER A 138 3.56 15.08 9.89
N LYS A 139 3.21 13.99 10.61
CA LYS A 139 4.08 12.84 10.85
C LYS A 139 3.70 11.65 9.97
N ILE A 140 4.71 10.84 9.67
CA ILE A 140 4.59 9.52 9.06
C ILE A 140 5.05 8.49 10.07
N TYR A 141 4.29 7.42 10.17
CA TYR A 141 4.57 6.25 10.98
C TYR A 141 4.82 5.08 10.03
N ILE A 142 5.89 4.35 10.29
CA ILE A 142 6.32 3.22 9.48
C ILE A 142 6.36 2.02 10.41
N ALA A 143 5.56 1.01 10.12
CA ALA A 143 5.65 -0.27 10.80
C ALA A 143 6.81 -1.04 10.17
N MET A 144 7.81 -1.40 10.96
CA MET A 144 8.94 -2.22 10.52
C MET A 144 8.80 -3.61 11.13
N ASN A 145 8.88 -4.66 10.31
CA ASN A 145 8.82 -6.04 10.78
C ASN A 145 9.91 -6.30 11.82
N LYS A 146 9.55 -6.94 12.92
CA LYS A 146 10.53 -7.58 13.80
C LYS A 146 10.65 -9.03 13.34
N ARG A 147 11.73 -9.33 12.59
CA ARG A 147 12.09 -10.66 12.05
C ARG A 147 11.29 -11.80 12.68
N ALA A 148 10.19 -12.21 12.04
CA ALA A 148 9.55 -13.47 12.37
C ALA A 148 10.44 -14.60 11.84
N GLU A 149 10.72 -15.61 12.66
CA GLU A 149 11.44 -16.79 12.20
C GLU A 149 10.50 -17.60 11.31
N VAL A 150 10.83 -17.67 10.01
CA VAL A 150 10.08 -18.47 9.05
C VAL A 150 10.76 -19.82 8.94
N PHE A 151 10.04 -20.88 9.30
CA PHE A 151 10.45 -22.26 9.09
C PHE A 151 9.75 -22.84 7.86
N ASP A 152 10.51 -23.27 6.85
CA ASP A 152 9.98 -24.09 5.75
C ASP A 152 10.11 -25.58 6.13
N SER A 153 9.07 -26.35 5.84
CA SER A 153 9.06 -27.82 5.89
C SER A 153 10.20 -28.53 5.14
N ASN A 154 10.87 -27.84 4.21
CA ASN A 154 11.97 -28.34 3.40
C ASN A 154 13.35 -27.92 3.90
N MET A 155 13.47 -27.30 5.07
CA MET A 155 14.77 -26.98 5.63
C MET A 155 15.54 -28.28 5.93
N ALA A 156 16.58 -28.54 5.14
CA ALA A 156 17.47 -29.68 5.30
C ALA A 156 18.00 -29.73 6.73
N LYS A 157 17.99 -30.93 7.33
CA LYS A 157 18.63 -31.16 8.63
C LYS A 157 20.04 -30.57 8.59
N GLN A 158 20.35 -29.67 9.53
CA GLN A 158 21.75 -29.37 9.81
C GLN A 158 22.47 -30.70 10.03
N PRO A 159 23.68 -30.88 9.47
CA PRO A 159 24.49 -32.04 9.82
C PRO A 159 24.56 -32.09 11.34
N GLN A 160 24.22 -33.24 11.93
CA GLN A 160 24.49 -33.45 13.34
C GLN A 160 25.99 -33.23 13.53
N GLU A 161 26.36 -32.14 14.19
CA GLU A 161 27.70 -31.96 14.73
C GLU A 161 28.04 -33.24 15.48
N GLN A 162 29.13 -33.87 15.06
CA GLN A 162 29.63 -35.09 15.66
C GLN A 162 29.66 -34.91 17.18
N ALA A 163 28.88 -35.74 17.87
CA ALA A 163 28.95 -35.85 19.30
C ALA A 163 30.40 -36.18 19.69
N LEU A 164 31.07 -35.19 20.27
CA LEU A 164 32.25 -35.34 21.12
C LEU A 164 32.01 -36.47 22.12
N LYS A 165 32.59 -37.66 21.88
CA LYS A 165 32.94 -38.73 22.85
C LYS A 165 33.94 -39.66 22.12
N LYS A 166 35.17 -39.94 22.55
CA LYS A 166 36.01 -39.65 23.72
C LYS A 166 37.45 -39.72 23.24
#